data_AF-A0A067QSW0-F1
#
_entry.id   AF-A0A067QSW0-F1
#
_cell.length_a   1.000
_cell.length_b   1.000
_cell.length_c   1.000
_cell.angle_alpha   90.00
_cell.angle_beta   90.00
_cell.angle_gamma   90.00
#
_symmetry.space_group_name_H-M   'P 1'
#
loop_
_entity.id
_entity.type
_entity.pdbx_description
1 polymer ?
#
loop_
_entity_poly.entity_id
_entity_poly.type
_entity_poly.pdbx_seq_one_letter_code
_entity_poly.pdbx_strand_id
1 'polypeptide(L)'
;FKLLPYASEEDKNIISTSMKQMLIKFIEEERGKNSGPVEESPNKKSRLSEERANLELVQYQSESTAALDYCPLQWWAKAAAKCPNLARLAHKYNCVPASATPPHRIPQENQVLFDMRRACLGPELVDKLLFLNGNHSV
;
A
#
# COMPACT_ATOMS: atom_id res chain seq x y z
N PHE A 1 10.79 8.26 1.13
CA PHE A 1 9.53 7.62 1.61
C PHE A 1 9.34 7.64 3.12
N LYS A 2 10.39 7.86 3.94
CA LYS A 2 10.28 7.85 5.41
C LYS A 2 10.17 9.23 6.04
N LEU A 3 10.71 10.23 5.36
CA LEU A 3 10.73 11.59 5.86
C LEU A 3 9.35 12.21 5.66
N LEU A 4 8.77 12.65 6.77
CA LEU A 4 7.59 13.48 6.81
C LEU A 4 8.01 14.86 7.33
N PRO A 5 8.59 15.72 6.46
CA PRO A 5 9.23 16.97 6.87
C PRO A 5 8.26 17.99 7.49
N TYR A 6 6.95 17.79 7.31
CA TYR A 6 5.90 18.66 7.80
C TYR A 6 5.00 18.01 8.86
N ALA A 7 5.29 16.77 9.27
CA ALA A 7 4.51 16.09 10.30
C ALA A 7 5.06 16.40 11.69
N SER A 8 4.18 16.62 12.67
CA SER A 8 4.56 16.72 14.07
C SER A 8 5.06 15.36 14.59
N GLU A 9 5.77 15.36 15.74
CA GLU A 9 6.16 14.09 16.38
C GLU A 9 4.94 13.26 16.80
N GLU A 10 3.84 13.91 17.16
CA GLU A 10 2.56 13.25 17.45
C GLU A 10 2.04 12.53 16.19
N ASP A 11 2.01 13.22 15.05
CA ASP A 11 1.58 12.62 13.77
C ASP A 11 2.46 11.43 13.38
N LYS A 12 3.78 11.55 13.55
CA LYS A 12 4.72 10.45 13.27
C LYS A 12 4.44 9.25 14.16
N ASN A 13 4.14 9.47 15.44
CA ASN A 13 3.80 8.41 16.40
C ASN A 13 2.47 7.75 16.05
N ILE A 14 1.45 8.53 15.69
CA ILE A 14 0.15 8.02 15.24
C ILE A 14 0.35 7.14 14.00
N ILE A 15 1.05 7.63 12.98
CA ILE A 15 1.31 6.90 11.74
C ILE A 15 2.10 5.61 12.02
N SER A 16 3.16 5.69 12.83
CA SER A 16 3.97 4.51 13.21
C SER A 16 3.12 3.45 13.91
N THR A 17 2.26 3.87 14.84
CA THR A 17 1.35 2.98 15.58
C THR A 17 0.34 2.32 14.65
N SER A 18 -0.30 3.09 13.78
CA SER A 18 -1.26 2.56 12.78
C SER A 18 -0.57 1.61 11.81
N MET A 19 0.63 1.95 11.33
CA MET A 19 1.42 1.11 10.43
C MET A 19 1.80 -0.22 11.09
N LYS A 20 2.22 -0.19 12.36
CA LYS A 20 2.49 -1.40 13.14
C LYS A 20 1.25 -2.28 13.27
N GLN A 21 0.10 -1.71 13.65
CA GLN A 21 -1.15 -2.46 13.77
C GLN A 21 -1.59 -3.09 12.44
N MET A 22 -1.48 -2.35 11.33
CA MET A 22 -1.78 -2.88 9.99
C MET A 22 -0.85 -4.03 9.62
N LEU A 23 0.44 -3.92 9.91
CA LEU A 23 1.42 -4.98 9.62
C LEU A 23 1.16 -6.24 10.44
N ILE A 24 0.83 -6.10 11.73
CA ILE A 24 0.49 -7.24 12.60
C ILE A 24 -0.73 -7.97 12.05
N LYS A 25 -1.81 -7.25 11.74
CA LYS A 25 -3.03 -7.84 11.15
C LYS A 25 -2.73 -8.54 9.83
N PHE A 26 -1.91 -7.94 8.98
CA PHE A 26 -1.52 -8.53 7.70
C PHE A 26 -0.75 -9.85 7.88
N ILE A 27 0.18 -9.91 8.84
CA ILE A 27 0.94 -11.14 9.14
C ILE A 27 0.01 -12.25 9.65
N GLU A 28 -0.94 -11.91 10.51
CA GLU A 28 -1.93 -12.86 11.04
C GLU A 28 -2.85 -13.40 9.94
N GLU A 29 -3.36 -12.54 9.06
CA GLU A 29 -4.21 -12.92 7.91
C GLU A 29 -3.48 -13.83 6.92
N GLU A 30 -2.22 -13.52 6.60
CA GLU A 30 -1.43 -14.29 5.64
C GLU A 30 -0.99 -15.65 6.20
N ARG A 31 -0.79 -15.76 7.52
CA ARG A 31 -0.53 -17.04 8.18
C ARG A 31 -1.75 -17.96 8.09
N GLY A 32 -2.96 -17.44 8.25
CA GLY A 32 -4.20 -18.21 8.16
C GLY A 32 -4.44 -18.86 6.78
N LYS A 33 -3.83 -18.33 5.72
CA LYS A 33 -3.89 -18.91 4.36
C LYS A 33 -2.84 -19.99 4.10
N ASN A 34 -1.70 -19.94 4.80
CA ASN A 34 -0.53 -20.81 4.56
C ASN A 34 -0.32 -21.90 5.61
N SER A 35 -0.99 -21.86 6.77
CA SER A 35 -0.85 -22.87 7.81
C SER A 35 -1.89 -23.99 7.68
N GLY A 36 -1.42 -25.23 7.49
CA GLY A 36 -2.17 -26.43 7.89
C GLY A 36 -2.42 -26.47 9.40
N PRO A 37 -3.15 -27.48 9.94
CA PRO A 37 -3.63 -27.48 11.32
C PRO A 37 -2.45 -27.65 12.28
N VAL A 38 -1.91 -26.53 12.77
CA VAL A 38 -0.93 -26.50 13.86
C VAL A 38 -1.61 -25.85 15.07
N GLU A 39 -1.83 -26.66 16.10
CA GLU A 39 -2.38 -26.26 17.40
C GLU A 39 -1.37 -25.43 18.20
N GLU A 40 -1.20 -24.18 17.80
CA GLU A 40 -0.57 -23.16 18.64
C GLU A 40 -1.65 -22.35 19.38
N SER A 41 -1.44 -22.09 20.68
CA SER A 41 -2.34 -21.28 21.49
C SER A 41 -2.46 -19.85 20.92
N PRO A 42 -3.65 -19.23 20.89
CA PRO A 42 -3.89 -17.92 20.28
C PRO A 42 -2.93 -16.81 20.75
N ASN A 43 -2.59 -16.82 22.05
CA ASN A 43 -1.71 -15.82 22.65
C ASN A 43 -0.25 -15.91 22.17
N LYS A 44 0.24 -17.12 21.86
CA LYS A 44 1.59 -17.32 21.30
C LYS A 44 1.64 -16.84 19.85
N LYS A 45 0.59 -17.08 19.07
CA LYS A 45 0.49 -16.64 17.67
C LYS A 45 0.56 -15.12 17.55
N SER A 46 -0.21 -14.40 18.37
CA SER A 46 -0.26 -12.94 18.34
C SER A 46 1.08 -12.29 18.71
N ARG A 47 1.75 -12.80 19.76
CA ARG A 47 3.09 -12.32 20.15
C ARG A 47 4.15 -12.49 19.05
N LEU A 48 4.15 -13.63 18.36
CA LEU A 48 5.09 -13.89 17.26
C LEU A 48 4.86 -12.94 16.07
N SER A 49 3.60 -12.66 15.74
CA SER A 49 3.26 -11.69 14.69
C SER A 49 3.74 -10.27 15.06
N GLU A 50 3.57 -9.88 16.31
CA GLU A 50 4.05 -8.59 16.81
C GLU A 50 5.58 -8.47 16.77
N GLU A 51 6.30 -9.50 17.23
CA GLU A 51 7.76 -9.52 17.18
C GLU A 51 8.28 -9.41 15.74
N ARG A 52 7.68 -10.17 14.83
CA ARG A 52 8.00 -10.11 13.39
C ARG A 52 7.76 -8.71 12.82
N ALA A 53 6.62 -8.09 13.14
CA ALA A 53 6.29 -6.74 12.70
C ALA A 53 7.30 -5.70 13.22
N ASN A 54 7.69 -5.79 14.50
CA ASN A 54 8.68 -4.89 15.09
C ASN A 54 10.04 -5.00 14.41
N LEU A 55 10.51 -6.23 14.15
CA LEU A 55 11.80 -6.46 13.47
C LEU A 55 11.80 -5.85 12.06
N GLU A 56 10.73 -6.07 11.28
CA GLU A 56 10.64 -5.50 9.94
C GLU A 56 10.52 -3.98 9.94
N LEU A 57 9.85 -3.38 10.93
CA LEU A 57 9.77 -1.93 11.08
C LEU A 57 11.10 -1.30 11.47
N VAL A 58 11.84 -1.91 12.40
CA VAL A 58 13.19 -1.47 12.78
C VAL A 58 14.13 -1.58 11.59
N GLN A 59 14.10 -2.71 10.87
CA GLN A 59 14.88 -2.89 9.65
C GLN A 59 14.49 -1.86 8.58
N TYR A 60 13.19 -1.61 8.40
CA TYR A 60 12.73 -0.58 7.48
C TYR A 60 13.28 0.76 7.88
N GLN A 61 13.17 1.18 9.14
CA GLN A 61 13.65 2.48 9.61
C GLN A 61 15.15 2.67 9.40
N SER A 62 15.97 1.63 9.62
CA SER A 62 17.44 1.69 9.48
C SER A 62 17.95 1.83 8.05
N GLU A 63 17.15 1.47 7.03
CA GLU A 63 17.57 1.67 5.63
C GLU A 63 17.84 3.16 5.31
N SER A 64 18.69 3.43 4.33
CA SER A 64 18.86 4.82 3.85
C SER A 64 17.55 5.36 3.25
N THR A 65 17.33 6.66 3.40
CA THR A 65 16.19 7.30 2.74
C THR A 65 16.44 7.33 1.24
N ALA A 66 15.50 6.79 0.46
CA ALA A 66 15.55 6.86 -1.00
C ALA A 66 15.54 8.32 -1.48
N ALA A 67 16.26 8.58 -2.57
CA ALA A 67 16.21 9.86 -3.26
C ALA A 67 14.77 10.18 -3.74
N LEU A 68 14.47 11.47 -3.91
CA LEU A 68 13.12 11.97 -4.26
C LEU A 68 12.67 11.56 -5.66
N ASP A 69 13.61 11.36 -6.57
CA ASP A 69 13.41 10.91 -7.95
C ASP A 69 13.34 9.38 -8.08
N TYR A 70 13.58 8.65 -6.99
CA TYR A 70 13.61 7.19 -7.02
C TYR A 70 12.19 6.60 -7.05
N CYS A 71 11.97 5.59 -7.89
CA CYS A 71 10.66 4.95 -8.01
C CYS A 71 10.29 4.18 -6.71
N PRO A 72 9.14 4.48 -6.07
CA PRO A 72 8.71 3.78 -4.85
C PRO A 72 8.52 2.28 -5.05
N LEU A 73 7.98 1.87 -6.21
CA LEU A 73 7.74 0.46 -6.52
C LEU A 73 9.07 -0.31 -6.66
N GLN A 74 10.07 0.29 -7.32
CA GLN A 74 11.40 -0.32 -7.41
C GLN A 74 12.13 -0.36 -6.07
N TRP A 75 11.89 0.62 -5.19
CA TRP A 75 12.43 0.61 -3.84
C TRP A 75 11.88 -0.56 -3.03
N TRP A 76 10.55 -0.71 -3.01
CA TRP A 76 9.90 -1.80 -2.29
C TRP A 76 10.26 -3.18 -2.84
N ALA A 77 10.46 -3.32 -4.15
CA ALA A 77 10.94 -4.56 -4.76
C ALA A 77 12.31 -4.99 -4.22
N LYS A 78 13.25 -4.04 -4.02
CA LYS A 78 14.56 -4.33 -3.42
C LYS A 78 14.47 -4.57 -1.92
N ALA A 79 13.63 -3.81 -1.22
CA ALA A 79 13.44 -3.93 0.23
C ALA A 79 12.71 -5.22 0.63
N ALA A 80 12.00 -5.88 -0.28
CA ALA A 80 11.23 -7.10 -0.01
C ALA A 80 12.06 -8.26 0.56
N ALA A 81 13.35 -8.34 0.23
CA ALA A 81 14.24 -9.35 0.79
C ALA A 81 14.49 -9.13 2.31
N LYS A 82 14.44 -7.88 2.78
CA LYS A 82 14.73 -7.50 4.16
C LYS A 82 13.47 -7.36 5.01
N CYS A 83 12.41 -6.81 4.42
CA CYS A 83 11.12 -6.57 5.07
C CYS A 83 9.98 -7.18 4.22
N PRO A 84 9.86 -8.52 4.18
CA PRO A 84 8.97 -9.20 3.23
C PRO A 84 7.49 -8.90 3.44
N ASN A 85 7.03 -8.85 4.70
CA ASN A 85 5.61 -8.59 4.99
C ASN A 85 5.30 -7.11 4.78
N LEU A 86 6.21 -6.23 5.20
CA LEU A 86 6.06 -4.80 5.02
C LEU A 86 6.08 -4.40 3.53
N ALA A 87 6.93 -5.01 2.71
CA ALA A 87 6.95 -4.76 1.27
C ALA A 87 5.66 -5.21 0.58
N ARG A 88 5.10 -6.35 0.98
CA ARG A 88 3.78 -6.81 0.48
C ARG A 88 2.66 -5.88 0.90
N LEU A 89 2.69 -5.41 2.15
CA LEU A 89 1.74 -4.41 2.65
C LEU A 89 1.86 -3.11 1.84
N ALA A 90 3.07 -2.60 1.64
CA ALA A 90 3.33 -1.39 0.87
C ALA A 90 2.87 -1.53 -0.58
N HIS A 91 3.06 -2.69 -1.22
CA HIS A 91 2.54 -2.96 -2.56
C HIS A 91 1.00 -2.88 -2.61
N LYS A 92 0.30 -3.38 -1.59
CA LYS A 92 -1.17 -3.31 -1.50
C LYS A 92 -1.69 -1.87 -1.44
N TYR A 93 -0.98 -0.97 -0.75
CA TYR A 93 -1.45 0.40 -0.50
C TYR A 93 -0.85 1.45 -1.45
N ASN A 94 0.36 1.26 -1.99
CA ASN A 94 0.96 2.20 -2.96
C ASN A 94 0.31 2.14 -4.35
N CYS A 95 -0.41 1.05 -4.66
CA CYS A 95 -1.15 0.92 -5.90
C CYS A 95 -2.52 1.62 -5.87
N VAL A 96 -2.89 2.22 -4.72
CA VAL A 96 -4.10 3.03 -4.61
C VAL A 96 -3.76 4.45 -5.06
N PRO A 97 -4.36 4.96 -6.15
CA PRO A 97 -4.12 6.34 -6.58
C PRO A 97 -4.55 7.29 -5.47
N ALA A 98 -3.63 8.14 -5.01
CA ALA A 98 -3.89 9.10 -3.92
C ALA A 98 -4.99 10.13 -4.28
N SER A 99 -5.26 10.33 -5.56
CA SER A 99 -6.45 11.03 -6.06
C SER A 99 -6.96 10.37 -7.35
N ALA A 100 -8.29 10.33 -7.52
CA ALA A 100 -8.84 10.27 -8.88
C ALA A 100 -8.32 11.48 -9.65
N THR A 101 -8.01 11.32 -10.95
CA THR A 101 -7.42 12.38 -11.80
C THR A 101 -8.07 13.73 -11.46
N PRO A 102 -7.33 14.66 -10.83
CA PRO A 102 -7.97 15.83 -10.29
C PRO A 102 -8.47 16.71 -11.45
N PRO A 103 -9.64 17.38 -11.31
CA PRO A 103 -10.31 18.06 -12.44
C PRO A 103 -9.42 19.05 -13.18
N HIS A 104 -8.45 19.69 -12.51
CA HIS A 104 -7.52 20.63 -13.13
C HIS A 104 -6.54 20.01 -14.15
N ARG A 105 -6.36 18.68 -14.16
CA ARG A 105 -5.62 17.99 -15.24
C ARG A 105 -6.44 17.82 -16.52
N ILE A 106 -7.71 18.18 -16.46
CA ILE A 106 -8.63 18.22 -17.58
C ILE A 106 -8.92 19.70 -17.84
N PRO A 107 -8.65 20.21 -19.06
CA PRO A 107 -9.01 21.59 -19.42
C PRO A 107 -10.45 21.90 -19.03
N GLN A 108 -10.73 23.08 -18.48
CA GLN A 108 -12.05 23.42 -17.93
C GLN A 108 -13.18 23.25 -18.96
N GLU A 109 -12.91 23.58 -20.23
CA GLU A 109 -13.80 23.34 -21.37
C GLU A 109 -14.19 21.87 -21.59
N ASN A 110 -13.36 20.93 -21.13
CA ASN A 110 -13.50 19.48 -21.35
C ASN A 110 -13.99 18.73 -20.10
N GLN A 111 -14.06 19.36 -18.93
CA GLN A 111 -14.45 18.71 -17.68
C GLN A 111 -15.90 18.18 -17.73
N VAL A 112 -16.85 19.03 -18.16
CA VAL A 112 -18.27 18.64 -18.27
C VAL A 112 -18.45 17.47 -19.25
N LEU A 113 -17.78 17.53 -20.40
CA LEU A 113 -17.83 16.45 -21.39
C LEU A 113 -17.19 15.15 -20.88
N PHE A 114 -16.10 15.25 -20.13
CA PHE A 114 -15.44 14.12 -19.49
C PHE A 114 -16.35 13.44 -18.46
N ASP A 115 -16.97 14.22 -17.58
CA ASP A 115 -17.88 13.70 -16.54
C ASP A 115 -19.15 13.11 -17.15
N MET A 116 -19.74 13.75 -18.16
CA MET A 116 -20.88 13.20 -18.91
C MET A 116 -20.53 11.88 -19.58
N ARG A 117 -19.36 11.79 -20.25
CA ARG A 117 -18.91 10.55 -20.89
C ARG A 117 -18.74 9.41 -19.88
N ARG A 118 -18.21 9.69 -18.69
CA ARG A 118 -18.06 8.70 -17.62
C ARG A 118 -19.42 8.29 -17.04
N ALA A 119 -20.32 9.24 -16.83
CA ALA A 119 -21.66 8.98 -16.31
C ALA A 119 -22.53 8.15 -17.27
N CYS A 120 -22.24 8.19 -18.58
CA CYS A 120 -22.93 7.37 -19.59
C CYS A 120 -22.39 5.92 -19.69
N LEU A 121 -21.32 5.55 -18.97
CA LEU A 121 -20.79 4.19 -19.01
C LEU A 121 -21.61 3.28 -18.09
N GLY A 122 -22.29 2.31 -18.69
CA GLY A 122 -22.92 1.22 -17.93
C GLY A 122 -21.86 0.36 -17.23
N PRO A 123 -22.19 -0.25 -16.07
CA PRO A 123 -21.23 -1.03 -15.28
C PRO A 123 -20.51 -2.14 -16.07
N GLU A 124 -21.22 -2.77 -17.01
CA GLU A 124 -20.64 -3.81 -17.89
C GLU A 124 -19.54 -3.29 -18.84
N LEU A 125 -19.66 -2.03 -19.29
CA LEU A 125 -18.69 -1.41 -20.20
C LEU A 125 -17.49 -0.84 -19.44
N VAL A 126 -17.71 -0.37 -18.21
CA VAL A 126 -16.64 0.13 -17.33
C VAL A 126 -15.60 -0.95 -17.08
N ASP A 127 -16.01 -2.18 -16.76
CA ASP A 127 -15.10 -3.28 -16.49
C ASP A 127 -14.23 -3.63 -17.71
N LYS A 128 -14.82 -3.64 -18.92
CA LYS A 128 -14.10 -3.90 -20.17
C LYS A 128 -13.09 -2.80 -20.50
N LEU A 129 -13.46 -1.54 -20.29
CA LEU A 129 -12.55 -0.39 -20.51
C LEU A 129 -11.41 -0.37 -19.49
N LEU A 130 -11.68 -0.70 -18.22
CA LEU A 130 -10.66 -0.84 -17.19
C LEU A 130 -9.68 -1.99 -17.52
N PHE A 131 -10.20 -3.13 -17.98
CA PHE A 131 -9.38 -4.25 -18.43
C PHE A 131 -8.47 -3.85 -19.61
N LEU A 132 -9.03 -3.23 -20.66
CA LEU A 132 -8.26 -2.83 -21.83
C LEU A 132 -7.20 -1.77 -21.49
N ASN A 133 -7.57 -0.73 -20.73
CA ASN A 133 -6.63 0.30 -20.30
C ASN A 133 -5.51 -0.28 -19.41
N GLY A 134 -5.86 -1.19 -18.50
CA GLY A 134 -4.89 -1.87 -17.63
C GLY A 134 -3.87 -2.74 -18.39
N ASN A 135 -4.21 -3.19 -19.60
CA ASN A 135 -3.36 -4.05 -20.43
C ASN A 135 -2.75 -3.33 -21.65
N HIS A 136 -3.01 -2.03 -21.85
CA HIS A 136 -2.59 -1.31 -23.06
C HIS A 136 -1.05 -1.12 -23.16
N SER A 137 -0.31 -1.21 -22.06
CA SER A 137 1.15 -0.96 -22.03
C SER A 137 1.99 -2.13 -21.52
N VAL A 138 1.40 -3.34 -21.52
CA VAL A 138 2.17 -4.59 -21.36
C VAL A 138 2.74 -5.00 -22.71
#